data_AF-A0A8S9GQ71-F1
#
_entry.id   AF-A0A8S9GQ71-F1
#
_cell.length_a   1.000
_cell.length_b   1.000
_cell.length_c   1.000
_cell.angle_alpha   90.00
_cell.angle_beta   90.00
_cell.angle_gamma   90.00
#
_symmetry.space_group_name_H-M   'P 1'
#
loop_
_entity.id
_entity.type
_entity.pdbx_description
1 polymer ?
#
loop_
_entity_poly.entity_id
_entity_poly.type
_entity_poly.pdbx_seq_one_letter_code
_entity_poly.pdbx_strand_id
1 'polypeptide(L)'
;MSAQKAVKSSHYEAESNMEQDIVRKAWVFKPSGLNFVWGGDSRYWVIPKEDRTPAELKMVSWLEVTGSFDKVEPGKTYRLGFKISFTGDATGWDKAPVFMSAKVGKKGKTIWKRIKSINTNFDKIKGGTTPVNIPDETDGRFEIFVSPTEPITQDTKLQFGLYEVWTGKWKSGELGTKPLMMCSKYNARHN
;
A
#
# COMPACT_ATOMS: atom_id res chain seq x y z
N MET A 1 12.96 -40.07 13.08
CA MET A 1 12.93 -38.64 13.47
C MET A 1 12.22 -37.87 12.36
N SER A 2 10.95 -37.48 12.57
CA SER A 2 10.21 -36.69 11.57
C SER A 2 10.72 -35.26 11.58
N ALA A 3 11.27 -34.80 10.46
CA ALA A 3 11.50 -33.39 10.24
C ALA A 3 10.15 -32.67 10.26
N GLN A 4 9.94 -31.81 11.26
CA GLN A 4 8.81 -30.88 11.28
C GLN A 4 8.98 -29.96 10.06
N LYS A 5 8.16 -30.20 9.03
CA LYS A 5 8.06 -29.33 7.87
C LYS A 5 7.52 -27.99 8.37
N ALA A 6 8.37 -26.96 8.41
CA ALA A 6 7.93 -25.61 8.78
C ALA A 6 6.70 -25.27 7.93
N VAL A 7 5.57 -25.01 8.59
CA VAL A 7 4.34 -24.59 7.92
C VAL A 7 4.64 -23.21 7.34
N LYS A 8 4.92 -23.14 6.04
CA LYS A 8 5.05 -21.86 5.34
C LYS A 8 3.71 -21.14 5.45
N SER A 9 3.72 -19.97 6.08
CA SER A 9 2.56 -19.07 6.10
C SER A 9 2.14 -18.77 4.66
N SER A 10 0.83 -18.77 4.40
CA SER A 10 0.30 -18.25 3.13
C SER A 10 0.49 -16.74 3.01
N HIS A 11 0.69 -16.03 4.13
CA HIS A 11 0.87 -14.58 4.17
C HIS A 11 2.36 -14.23 4.18
N TYR A 12 2.70 -13.09 3.57
CA TYR A 12 4.00 -12.47 3.76
C TYR A 12 3.88 -11.37 4.82
N GLU A 13 4.76 -11.43 5.82
CA GLU A 13 4.87 -10.45 6.89
C GLU A 13 5.97 -9.45 6.55
N ALA A 14 5.70 -8.18 6.79
CA ALA A 14 6.61 -7.07 6.52
C ALA A 14 7.92 -7.19 7.32
N GLU A 15 9.03 -6.94 6.65
CA GLU A 15 10.32 -6.66 7.24
C GLU A 15 10.44 -5.16 7.58
N SER A 16 11.43 -4.78 8.39
CA SER A 16 11.71 -3.36 8.69
C SER A 16 12.44 -2.65 7.54
N ASN A 17 11.81 -2.60 6.35
CA ASN A 17 12.43 -2.20 5.09
C ASN A 17 11.77 -0.95 4.50
N MET A 18 12.10 0.21 5.09
CA MET A 18 11.73 1.54 4.60
C MET A 18 12.96 2.46 4.51
N GLU A 19 12.94 3.39 3.56
CA GLU A 19 13.99 4.37 3.34
C GLU A 19 13.43 5.79 3.33
N GLN A 20 14.27 6.76 3.70
CA GLN A 20 13.90 8.17 3.64
C GLN A 20 14.38 8.78 2.33
N ASP A 21 13.45 9.26 1.50
CA ASP A 21 13.74 10.11 0.36
C ASP A 21 13.88 11.56 0.87
N ILE A 22 15.12 11.98 1.11
CA ILE A 22 15.46 13.31 1.67
C ILE A 22 14.99 14.43 0.73
N VAL A 23 15.11 14.22 -0.59
CA VAL A 23 14.74 15.22 -1.61
C VAL A 23 13.23 15.47 -1.59
N ARG A 24 12.43 14.39 -1.57
CA ARG A 24 10.97 14.48 -1.51
C ARG A 24 10.41 14.67 -0.11
N LYS A 25 11.26 14.60 0.93
CA LYS A 25 10.86 14.55 2.34
C LYS A 25 9.80 13.47 2.59
N ALA A 26 10.04 12.28 2.03
CA ALA A 26 9.12 11.16 2.05
C ALA A 26 9.76 9.92 2.65
N TRP A 27 8.92 9.00 3.13
CA TRP A 27 9.29 7.64 3.47
C TRP A 27 8.79 6.71 2.35
N VAL A 28 9.71 5.93 1.80
CA VAL A 28 9.44 4.95 0.76
C VAL A 28 9.54 3.57 1.38
N PHE A 29 8.50 2.78 1.23
CA PHE A 29 8.53 1.39 1.69
C PHE A 29 8.99 0.53 0.51
N LYS A 30 9.97 -0.32 0.76
CA LYS A 30 10.31 -1.39 -0.18
C LYS A 30 9.16 -2.40 -0.17
N PRO A 31 8.98 -3.22 -1.22
CA PRO A 31 7.94 -4.23 -1.22
C PRO A 31 8.03 -5.17 0.00
N SER A 32 9.24 -5.62 0.38
CA SER A 32 9.45 -6.41 1.59
C SER A 32 9.07 -5.69 2.89
N GLY A 33 8.90 -4.37 2.89
CA GLY A 33 8.41 -3.57 4.01
C GLY A 33 6.89 -3.56 4.16
N LEU A 34 6.16 -4.37 3.39
CA LEU A 34 4.70 -4.48 3.42
C LEU A 34 4.27 -5.91 3.71
N ASN A 35 3.06 -6.05 4.25
CA ASN A 35 2.37 -7.31 4.37
C ASN A 35 1.56 -7.58 3.10
N PHE A 36 1.53 -8.83 2.66
CA PHE A 36 0.72 -9.27 1.53
C PHE A 36 -0.08 -10.49 1.93
N VAL A 37 -1.40 -10.38 1.81
CA VAL A 37 -2.27 -11.56 1.87
C VAL A 37 -1.96 -12.45 0.66
N TRP A 38 -1.76 -13.74 0.90
CA TRP A 38 -1.23 -14.71 -0.07
C TRP A 38 0.24 -14.51 -0.49
N GLY A 39 0.97 -13.59 0.15
CA GLY A 39 2.35 -13.24 -0.21
C GLY A 39 3.38 -14.35 0.02
N GLY A 40 3.09 -15.31 0.89
CA GLY A 40 3.96 -16.46 1.15
C GLY A 40 3.87 -17.55 0.07
N ASP A 41 2.94 -17.39 -0.88
CA ASP A 41 2.68 -18.33 -1.96
C ASP A 41 3.03 -17.70 -3.32
N SER A 42 4.07 -18.26 -3.95
CA SER A 42 4.62 -17.77 -5.22
C SER A 42 3.67 -17.90 -6.40
N ARG A 43 2.56 -18.63 -6.25
CA ARG A 43 1.49 -18.69 -7.27
C ARG A 43 0.71 -17.38 -7.35
N TYR A 44 0.70 -16.59 -6.27
CA TYR A 44 -0.09 -15.37 -6.16
C TYR A 44 0.77 -14.10 -6.14
N TRP A 45 1.94 -14.15 -5.49
CA TRP A 45 2.86 -13.02 -5.39
C TRP A 45 4.32 -13.42 -5.60
N VAL A 46 5.10 -12.51 -6.19
CA VAL A 46 6.56 -12.55 -6.14
C VAL A 46 7.03 -11.30 -5.44
N ILE A 47 7.57 -11.47 -4.23
CA ILE A 47 8.07 -10.37 -3.40
C ILE A 47 9.59 -10.36 -3.53
N PRO A 48 10.19 -9.35 -4.18
CA PRO A 48 11.62 -9.34 -4.43
C PRO A 48 12.40 -9.03 -3.15
N LYS A 49 13.62 -9.57 -3.09
CA LYS A 49 14.62 -9.22 -2.07
C LYS A 49 15.43 -7.98 -2.43
N GLU A 50 15.39 -7.59 -3.70
CA GLU A 50 16.18 -6.49 -4.24
C GLU A 50 15.48 -5.13 -4.04
N ASP A 51 16.27 -4.13 -3.64
CA ASP A 51 15.79 -2.83 -3.17
C ASP A 51 15.08 -1.94 -4.20
N ARG A 52 14.97 -2.38 -5.46
CA ARG A 52 14.37 -1.59 -6.55
C ARG A 52 13.40 -2.37 -7.43
N THR A 53 13.24 -3.66 -7.18
CA THR A 53 12.28 -4.48 -7.89
C THR A 53 10.93 -4.32 -7.19
N PRO A 54 9.83 -4.08 -7.89
CA PRO A 54 8.52 -4.02 -7.26
C PRO A 54 8.01 -5.42 -6.89
N ALA A 55 7.12 -5.55 -5.90
CA ALA A 55 6.37 -6.81 -5.74
C ALA A 55 5.52 -7.03 -6.98
N GLU A 56 5.42 -8.27 -7.43
CA GLU A 56 4.62 -8.69 -8.58
C GLU A 56 3.40 -9.48 -8.10
N LEU A 57 2.21 -9.02 -8.48
CA LEU A 57 0.98 -9.80 -8.35
C LEU A 57 0.84 -10.73 -9.56
N LYS A 58 0.70 -12.04 -9.33
CA LYS A 58 0.40 -13.00 -10.40
C LYS A 58 -1.09 -13.05 -10.67
N MET A 59 -1.86 -13.42 -9.65
CA MET A 59 -3.32 -13.46 -9.69
C MET A 59 -3.92 -13.54 -8.29
N VAL A 60 -4.99 -12.79 -8.00
CA VAL A 60 -5.77 -12.94 -6.76
C VAL A 60 -7.23 -12.54 -6.96
N SER A 61 -8.13 -13.17 -6.22
CA SER A 61 -9.51 -12.70 -6.03
C SER A 61 -9.66 -11.79 -4.79
N TRP A 62 -8.68 -11.80 -3.89
CA TRP A 62 -8.58 -10.97 -2.69
C TRP A 62 -7.23 -10.25 -2.67
N LEU A 63 -7.24 -8.93 -2.85
CA LEU A 63 -6.08 -8.06 -2.78
C LEU A 63 -6.07 -7.36 -1.42
N GLU A 64 -5.00 -7.58 -0.66
CA GLU A 64 -4.74 -6.83 0.57
C GLU A 64 -3.24 -6.68 0.77
N VAL A 65 -2.80 -5.42 0.68
CA VAL A 65 -1.40 -5.00 0.88
C VAL A 65 -1.40 -3.94 1.97
N THR A 66 -0.72 -4.20 3.07
CA THR A 66 -0.75 -3.30 4.24
C THR A 66 0.64 -2.94 4.71
N GLY A 67 0.77 -1.80 5.37
CA GLY A 67 2.01 -1.32 5.96
C GLY A 67 1.76 -0.59 7.27
N SER A 68 2.83 -0.40 8.03
CA SER A 68 2.79 0.38 9.25
C SER A 68 3.97 1.33 9.32
N PHE A 69 3.75 2.50 9.91
CA PHE A 69 4.73 3.54 10.09
C PHE A 69 4.68 4.03 11.53
N ASP A 70 5.80 3.92 12.23
CA ASP A 70 5.92 4.21 13.67
C ASP A 70 6.58 5.56 13.99
N LYS A 71 7.11 6.26 12.98
CA LYS A 71 7.74 7.60 13.14
C LYS A 71 6.72 8.73 12.94
N VAL A 72 5.50 8.55 13.43
CA VAL A 72 4.45 9.58 13.36
C VAL A 72 4.72 10.71 14.35
N GLU A 73 4.46 11.94 13.94
CA GLU A 73 4.60 13.15 14.75
C GLU A 73 3.22 13.77 15.01
N PRO A 74 2.91 14.23 16.24
CA PRO A 74 1.62 14.85 16.54
C PRO A 74 1.49 16.19 15.83
N GLY A 75 0.27 16.53 15.42
CA GLY A 75 -0.01 17.75 14.67
C GLY A 75 0.48 17.74 13.22
N LYS A 76 0.93 16.58 12.69
CA LYS A 76 1.32 16.43 11.28
C LYS A 76 0.26 15.73 10.46
N THR A 77 0.25 16.07 9.17
CA THR A 77 -0.56 15.40 8.15
C THR A 77 0.33 14.55 7.26
N TYR A 78 -0.03 13.28 7.10
CA TYR A 78 0.67 12.36 6.22
C TYR A 78 -0.15 12.11 4.97
N ARG A 79 0.48 12.28 3.81
CA ARG A 79 -0.08 11.92 2.51
C ARG A 79 0.39 10.52 2.14
N LEU A 80 -0.55 9.66 1.79
CA LEU A 80 -0.30 8.27 1.43
C LEU A 80 -0.53 8.06 -0.06
N GLY A 81 0.28 7.21 -0.67
CA GLY A 81 0.11 6.76 -2.04
C GLY A 81 0.79 5.42 -2.31
N PHE A 82 0.45 4.81 -3.43
CA PHE A 82 1.12 3.64 -3.98
C PHE A 82 1.53 3.95 -5.41
N LYS A 83 2.75 3.58 -5.77
CA LYS A 83 3.17 3.51 -7.16
C LYS A 83 2.85 2.11 -7.67
N ILE A 84 2.16 2.03 -8.80
CA ILE A 84 1.69 0.78 -9.42
C ILE A 84 1.98 0.78 -10.92
N SER A 85 2.11 -0.39 -11.51
CA SER A 85 2.20 -0.60 -12.96
C SER A 85 1.39 -1.83 -13.34
N PHE A 86 0.99 -1.95 -14.61
CA PHE A 86 0.23 -3.09 -15.12
C PHE A 86 0.87 -3.61 -16.39
N THR A 87 1.11 -4.91 -16.48
CA THR A 87 1.53 -5.55 -17.72
C THR A 87 0.44 -5.54 -18.80
N GLY A 88 0.84 -5.73 -20.06
CA GLY A 88 -0.07 -5.78 -21.19
C GLY A 88 -1.10 -6.93 -21.15
N ASP A 89 -0.88 -7.94 -20.31
CA ASP A 89 -1.78 -9.07 -20.06
C ASP A 89 -2.59 -8.94 -18.76
N ALA A 90 -2.48 -7.81 -18.04
CA ALA A 90 -3.24 -7.58 -16.82
C ALA A 90 -4.77 -7.58 -17.07
N THR A 91 -5.55 -8.13 -16.13
CA THR A 91 -7.01 -8.24 -16.26
C THR A 91 -7.75 -8.02 -14.94
N GLY A 92 -9.04 -7.71 -15.01
CA GLY A 92 -9.97 -7.66 -13.86
C GLY A 92 -10.00 -6.34 -13.09
N TRP A 93 -9.04 -5.45 -13.32
CA TRP A 93 -8.90 -4.17 -12.62
C TRP A 93 -9.86 -3.08 -13.08
N ASP A 94 -10.48 -3.19 -14.25
CA ASP A 94 -11.55 -2.32 -14.74
C ASP A 94 -12.88 -2.52 -13.97
N LYS A 95 -13.07 -3.72 -13.41
CA LYS A 95 -14.34 -4.18 -12.81
C LYS A 95 -14.30 -4.36 -11.29
N ALA A 96 -13.18 -4.03 -10.66
CA ALA A 96 -12.93 -4.29 -9.25
C ALA A 96 -12.52 -2.99 -8.52
N PRO A 97 -13.34 -2.46 -7.60
CA PRO A 97 -13.09 -1.18 -6.98
C PRO A 97 -11.95 -1.27 -5.97
N VAL A 98 -10.88 -0.51 -6.20
CA VAL A 98 -9.73 -0.49 -5.29
C VAL A 98 -9.90 0.62 -4.25
N PHE A 99 -9.52 0.33 -3.01
CA PHE A 99 -9.60 1.29 -1.91
C PHE A 99 -8.27 1.39 -1.18
N MET A 100 -7.94 2.59 -0.74
CA MET A 100 -6.89 2.85 0.23
C MET A 100 -7.50 3.07 1.62
N SER A 101 -6.79 2.62 2.65
CA SER A 101 -7.15 2.89 4.04
C SER A 101 -5.98 3.47 4.83
N ALA A 102 -6.31 4.23 5.88
CA ALA A 102 -5.34 4.75 6.83
C ALA A 102 -5.97 4.87 8.22
N LYS A 103 -5.17 4.59 9.26
CA LYS A 103 -5.59 4.63 10.66
C LYS A 103 -4.40 4.93 11.57
N VAL A 104 -4.54 5.89 12.48
CA VAL A 104 -3.51 6.17 13.50
C VAL A 104 -3.90 5.49 14.81
N GLY A 105 -3.05 4.58 15.26
CA GLY A 105 -3.19 3.85 16.52
C GLY A 105 -4.38 2.88 16.60
N LYS A 106 -4.39 2.00 17.59
CA LYS A 106 -5.38 0.90 17.70
C LYS A 106 -6.84 1.39 17.80
N LYS A 107 -7.07 2.50 18.51
CA LYS A 107 -8.41 3.08 18.72
C LYS A 107 -8.78 4.14 17.67
N GLY A 108 -7.88 4.47 16.75
CA GLY A 108 -8.15 5.47 15.73
C GLY A 108 -9.26 5.08 14.77
N LYS A 109 -10.00 6.08 14.28
CA LYS A 109 -10.95 5.89 13.19
C LYS A 109 -10.19 5.57 11.90
N THR A 110 -10.61 4.52 11.20
CA THR A 110 -10.08 4.23 9.87
C THR A 110 -10.74 5.17 8.86
N ILE A 111 -9.94 5.84 8.05
CA ILE A 111 -10.40 6.55 6.86
C ILE A 111 -10.19 5.67 5.63
N TRP A 112 -11.12 5.76 4.69
CA TRP A 112 -11.10 5.01 3.45
C TRP A 112 -11.22 5.96 2.27
N LYS A 113 -10.50 5.68 1.19
CA LYS A 113 -10.65 6.36 -0.10
C LYS A 113 -10.79 5.33 -1.21
N ARG A 114 -11.82 5.48 -2.03
CA ARG A 114 -11.95 4.74 -3.29
C ARG A 114 -11.04 5.35 -4.36
N ILE A 115 -10.26 4.51 -5.04
CA ILE A 115 -9.34 4.87 -6.11
C ILE A 115 -10.02 4.58 -7.45
N LYS A 116 -10.60 5.61 -8.06
CA LYS A 116 -11.34 5.51 -9.32
C LYS A 116 -10.40 5.47 -10.51
N SER A 117 -9.24 6.11 -10.43
CA SER A 117 -8.25 6.18 -11.51
C SER A 117 -7.84 4.82 -12.05
N ILE A 118 -7.71 3.80 -11.19
CA ILE A 118 -7.39 2.42 -11.61
C ILE A 118 -8.48 1.88 -12.55
N ASN A 119 -9.75 1.97 -12.16
CA ASN A 119 -10.84 1.43 -12.97
C ASN A 119 -11.04 2.24 -14.26
N THR A 120 -11.07 3.57 -14.14
CA THR A 120 -11.41 4.48 -15.25
C THR A 120 -10.31 4.55 -16.32
N ASN A 121 -9.05 4.44 -15.91
CA ASN A 121 -7.92 4.58 -16.82
C ASN A 121 -7.20 3.24 -17.08
N PHE A 122 -7.79 2.10 -16.69
CA PHE A 122 -7.12 0.80 -16.76
C PHE A 122 -6.48 0.52 -18.13
N ASP A 123 -7.26 0.66 -19.22
CA ASP A 123 -6.77 0.41 -20.57
C ASP A 123 -5.66 1.37 -21.01
N LYS A 124 -5.58 2.57 -20.42
CA LYS A 124 -4.52 3.55 -20.71
C LYS A 124 -3.22 3.26 -19.99
N ILE A 125 -3.31 2.72 -18.76
CA ILE A 125 -2.15 2.44 -17.90
C ILE A 125 -1.65 1.00 -18.07
N LYS A 126 -2.48 0.11 -18.61
CA LYS A 126 -2.15 -1.27 -18.94
C LYS A 126 -1.12 -1.33 -20.07
N GLY A 127 -0.05 -2.10 -19.87
CA GLY A 127 1.06 -2.18 -20.81
C GLY A 127 1.95 -0.93 -20.86
N GLY A 128 1.71 0.04 -19.97
CA GLY A 128 2.53 1.23 -19.85
C GLY A 128 3.92 0.89 -19.30
N THR A 129 4.95 1.56 -19.81
CA THR A 129 6.34 1.39 -19.35
C THR A 129 6.64 2.17 -18.06
N THR A 130 5.78 3.11 -17.68
CA THR A 130 5.99 3.99 -16.53
C THR A 130 4.98 3.68 -15.42
N PRO A 131 5.43 3.40 -14.19
CA PRO A 131 4.53 3.25 -13.06
C PRO A 131 3.77 4.55 -12.74
N VAL A 132 2.49 4.43 -12.39
CA VAL A 132 1.59 5.53 -12.01
C VAL A 132 1.46 5.62 -10.49
N ASN A 133 1.26 6.83 -9.96
CA ASN A 133 0.97 7.00 -8.54
C ASN A 133 -0.54 7.03 -8.33
N ILE A 134 -1.02 6.27 -7.34
CA ILE A 134 -2.38 6.34 -6.82
C ILE A 134 -2.34 6.85 -5.36
N PRO A 135 -3.30 7.66 -4.92
CA PRO A 135 -4.32 8.29 -5.74
C PRO A 135 -3.68 9.31 -6.71
N ASP A 136 -4.22 9.42 -7.93
CA ASP A 136 -3.78 10.42 -8.91
C ASP A 136 -4.51 11.76 -8.70
N GLU A 137 -4.36 12.70 -9.64
CA GLU A 137 -5.03 14.00 -9.57
C GLU A 137 -6.55 13.89 -9.59
N THR A 138 -7.11 12.89 -10.27
CA THR A 138 -8.56 12.67 -10.39
C THR A 138 -9.17 12.07 -9.11
N ASP A 139 -8.37 11.32 -8.35
CA ASP A 139 -8.78 10.79 -7.04
C ASP A 139 -8.58 11.80 -5.90
N GLY A 140 -7.73 12.81 -6.11
CA GLY A 140 -7.30 13.78 -5.12
C GLY A 140 -6.40 13.18 -4.03
N ARG A 141 -5.90 14.00 -3.10
CA ARG A 141 -4.94 13.55 -2.07
C ARG A 141 -5.57 12.65 -1.02
N PHE A 142 -4.88 11.58 -0.62
CA PHE A 142 -5.27 10.75 0.53
C PHE A 142 -4.38 11.10 1.71
N GLU A 143 -4.98 11.71 2.73
CA GLU A 143 -4.27 12.34 3.84
C GLU A 143 -4.86 11.91 5.18
N ILE A 144 -4.00 11.76 6.17
CA ILE A 144 -4.38 11.46 7.56
C ILE A 144 -3.65 12.39 8.52
N PHE A 145 -4.42 13.02 9.41
CA PHE A 145 -3.90 13.90 10.44
C PHE A 145 -3.65 13.13 11.74
N VAL A 146 -2.50 13.38 12.36
CA VAL A 146 -2.16 12.84 13.68
C VAL A 146 -2.54 13.88 14.73
N SER A 147 -3.49 13.55 15.60
CA SER A 147 -3.95 14.47 16.65
C SER A 147 -2.80 14.90 17.57
N PRO A 148 -2.67 16.19 17.91
CA PRO A 148 -1.68 16.67 18.88
C PRO A 148 -2.01 16.27 20.32
N THR A 149 -3.27 15.93 20.61
CA THR A 149 -3.75 15.63 21.97
C THR A 149 -3.63 14.17 22.37
N GLU A 150 -3.37 13.28 21.43
CA GLU A 150 -3.23 11.84 21.69
C GLU A 150 -1.78 11.54 22.07
N PRO A 151 -1.51 10.93 23.25
CA PRO A 151 -0.15 10.56 23.62
C PRO A 151 0.43 9.56 22.60
N ILE A 152 1.61 9.87 22.06
CA ILE A 152 2.35 8.89 21.24
C ILE A 152 2.86 7.80 22.17
N THR A 153 2.24 6.63 22.07
CA THR A 153 2.69 5.40 22.71
C THR A 153 3.20 4.44 21.63
N GLN A 154 3.75 3.29 22.02
CA GLN A 154 4.10 2.23 21.07
C GLN A 154 2.90 1.75 20.23
N ASP A 155 1.68 2.00 20.70
CA ASP A 155 0.44 1.70 20.00
C ASP A 155 0.04 2.78 18.98
N THR A 156 0.74 3.92 18.92
CA THR A 156 0.47 5.05 18.03
C THR A 156 1.25 4.90 16.71
N LYS A 157 0.97 3.83 15.97
CA LYS A 157 1.50 3.63 14.60
C LYS A 157 0.46 4.07 13.57
N LEU A 158 0.89 4.67 12.47
CA LEU A 158 0.04 4.80 11.29
C LEU A 158 0.01 3.48 10.55
N GLN A 159 -1.17 2.87 10.46
CA GLN A 159 -1.46 1.73 9.62
C GLN A 159 -2.08 2.22 8.32
N PHE A 160 -1.68 1.65 7.20
CA PHE A 160 -2.24 1.96 5.88
C PHE A 160 -2.34 0.71 5.02
N GLY A 161 -3.16 0.76 3.97
CA GLY A 161 -3.19 -0.34 3.02
C GLY A 161 -3.94 -0.04 1.74
N LEU A 162 -3.85 -1.00 0.82
CA LEU A 162 -4.51 -1.05 -0.48
C LEU A 162 -5.33 -2.35 -0.57
N TYR A 163 -6.60 -2.22 -0.93
CA TYR A 163 -7.58 -3.30 -0.81
C TYR A 163 -8.42 -3.43 -2.08
N GLU A 164 -8.65 -4.67 -2.47
CA GLU A 164 -9.82 -5.10 -3.23
C GLU A 164 -10.24 -6.47 -2.68
N VAL A 165 -11.21 -6.47 -1.78
CA VAL A 165 -11.62 -7.67 -1.03
C VAL A 165 -13.11 -7.99 -1.17
N TRP A 166 -13.86 -7.15 -1.88
CA TRP A 166 -15.32 -7.17 -1.86
C TRP A 166 -15.94 -7.91 -3.03
N THR A 167 -15.32 -7.88 -4.21
CA THR A 167 -15.98 -8.40 -5.42
C THR A 167 -15.72 -9.88 -5.66
N GLY A 168 -14.66 -10.44 -5.05
CA GLY A 168 -14.19 -11.80 -5.35
C GLY A 168 -13.76 -12.00 -6.79
N LYS A 169 -13.67 -10.93 -7.60
CA LYS A 169 -13.27 -11.01 -9.00
C LYS A 169 -11.78 -11.25 -9.09
N TRP A 170 -11.39 -12.21 -9.92
CA TRP A 170 -9.98 -12.44 -10.21
C TRP A 170 -9.37 -11.24 -10.91
N LYS A 171 -8.18 -10.87 -10.45
CA LYS A 171 -7.31 -9.87 -11.06
C LYS A 171 -5.98 -10.54 -11.32
N SER A 172 -5.39 -10.22 -12.46
CA SER A 172 -4.07 -10.71 -12.85
C SER A 172 -3.24 -9.58 -13.44
N GLY A 173 -1.98 -9.89 -13.69
CA GLY A 173 -1.00 -8.98 -14.26
C GLY A 173 -0.06 -8.45 -13.21
N GLU A 174 1.20 -8.34 -13.60
CA GLU A 174 2.30 -7.90 -12.73
C GLU A 174 2.03 -6.49 -12.23
N LEU A 175 1.43 -6.43 -11.02
CA LEU A 175 1.17 -5.18 -10.33
C LEU A 175 2.43 -4.79 -9.57
N GLY A 176 3.25 -3.92 -10.16
CA GLY A 176 4.47 -3.46 -9.52
C GLY A 176 4.19 -2.47 -8.38
N THR A 177 3.97 -2.91 -7.13
CA THR A 177 3.63 -1.99 -6.03
C THR A 177 4.86 -1.45 -5.30
N LYS A 178 5.00 -0.11 -5.27
CA LYS A 178 5.88 0.63 -4.34
C LYS A 178 5.08 1.66 -3.56
N PRO A 179 4.61 1.35 -2.34
CA PRO A 179 4.07 2.35 -1.41
C PRO A 179 5.01 3.55 -1.23
N LEU A 180 4.40 4.73 -1.23
CA LEU A 180 5.08 6.01 -1.01
C LEU A 180 4.28 6.81 0.02
N MET A 181 4.93 7.11 1.14
CA MET A 181 4.34 7.92 2.20
C MET A 181 5.06 9.26 2.27
N MET A 182 4.40 10.32 1.82
CA MET A 182 4.93 11.67 1.89
C MET A 182 4.44 12.33 3.18
N CYS A 183 5.35 12.79 4.04
CA CYS A 183 4.96 13.65 5.16
C CYS A 183 4.84 15.08 4.66
N SER A 184 3.65 15.65 4.70
CA SER A 184 3.46 17.05 4.36
C SER A 184 3.43 17.87 5.65
N LYS A 185 4.44 18.70 5.88
CA LYS A 185 4.44 19.65 6.99
C LYS A 185 3.45 20.77 6.72
N TYR A 186 2.16 20.50 6.86
CA TYR A 186 1.17 21.53 7.07
C TYR A 186 0.83 21.56 8.55
N ASN A 187 1.27 22.61 9.24
CA ASN A 187 0.65 22.94 10.53
C ASN A 187 -0.80 23.30 10.20
N ALA A 188 -1.74 22.52 10.73
CA ALA A 188 -3.16 22.86 10.65
C ALA A 188 -3.33 24.25 11.29
N ARG A 189 -3.54 25.28 10.44
CA ARG A 189 -4.03 26.57 10.91
C ARG A 189 -5.41 26.30 11.47
N HIS A 190 -5.53 26.35 12.79
CA HIS A 190 -6.82 26.39 13.45
C HIS A 190 -7.39 27.78 13.11
N ASN A 191 -8.49 27.80 12.36
CA ASN A 191 -9.38 28.96 12.34
C ASN A 191 -10.13 29.02 13.67
#